data_AF-A0A923LBI4-F1
#
_entry.id   AF-A0A923LBI4-F1
#
_cell.length_a   1.000
_cell.length_b   1.000
_cell.length_c   1.000
_cell.angle_alpha   90.00
_cell.angle_beta   90.00
_cell.angle_gamma   90.00
#
_symmetry.space_group_name_H-M   'P 1'
#
loop_
_entity.id
_entity.type
_entity.pdbx_description
1 polymer ?
#
loop_
_entity_poly.entity_id
_entity_poly.type
_entity_poly.pdbx_seq_one_letter_code
_entity_poly.pdbx_strand_id
1 'polypeptide(L)'
;MILQTILEGLGLGILLVLVCAVGIRKGAVGMVHLYSQEVQERCVTLGLTTHAKIKRNALIFKAVCVPGYIAYVLVCVYALNGAKGFVQGFWQLLVILSVMNLIDRFLIDGYWVGHTNAWTIPGTENLKPYITAKDKQKKWLFGTVGMAGIAAVLAVLMMAFIY
;
A
#
# COMPACT_ATOMS: atom_id res chain seq x y z
N MET A 1 -20.66 14.10 -0.90
CA MET A 1 -20.03 12.99 -1.64
C MET A 1 -18.53 13.19 -1.84
N ILE A 2 -18.04 14.11 -2.68
CA ILE A 2 -16.58 14.23 -2.93
C ILE A 2 -15.75 14.42 -1.65
N LEU A 3 -16.12 15.36 -0.78
CA LEU A 3 -15.40 15.59 0.48
C LEU A 3 -15.38 14.33 1.36
N GLN A 4 -16.51 13.62 1.45
CA GLN A 4 -16.62 12.38 2.21
C GLN A 4 -15.72 11.27 1.64
N THR A 5 -15.72 11.09 0.32
CA THR A 5 -14.84 10.12 -0.36
C THR A 5 -13.36 10.46 -0.16
N ILE A 6 -13.00 11.75 -0.13
CA ILE A 6 -11.63 12.17 0.22
C ILE A 6 -11.31 11.83 1.67
N LEU A 7 -12.23 12.10 2.63
CA LEU A 7 -12.05 11.75 4.04
C LEU A 7 -11.91 10.23 4.24
N GLU A 8 -12.67 9.42 3.50
CA GLU A 8 -12.55 7.96 3.49
C GLU A 8 -11.20 7.51 2.96
N GLY A 9 -10.69 8.17 1.92
CA GLY A 9 -9.33 8.01 1.40
C GLY A 9 -8.25 8.37 2.43
N LEU A 10 -8.43 9.47 3.17
CA LEU A 10 -7.54 9.84 4.28
C LEU A 10 -7.58 8.77 5.39
N GLY A 11 -8.77 8.25 5.72
CA GLY A 11 -8.92 7.16 6.68
C GLY A 11 -8.18 5.89 6.26
N LEU A 12 -8.24 5.51 4.98
CA LEU A 12 -7.45 4.40 4.44
C LEU A 12 -5.93 4.70 4.51
N GLY A 13 -5.52 5.94 4.24
CA GLY A 13 -4.14 6.38 4.40
C GLY A 13 -3.64 6.30 5.85
N ILE A 14 -4.47 6.66 6.83
CA ILE A 14 -4.15 6.49 8.26
C ILE A 14 -3.98 5.02 8.59
N LEU A 15 -4.89 4.16 8.12
CA LEU A 15 -4.77 2.70 8.30
C LEU A 15 -3.44 2.18 7.74
N LEU A 16 -3.04 2.63 6.56
CA LEU A 16 -1.76 2.28 5.96
C LEU A 16 -0.57 2.70 6.83
N VAL A 17 -0.56 3.94 7.32
CA VAL A 17 0.50 4.43 8.22
C VAL A 17 0.56 3.59 9.50
N LEU A 18 -0.58 3.23 10.09
CA LEU A 18 -0.65 2.39 11.30
C LEU A 18 -0.10 0.98 11.04
N VAL A 19 -0.49 0.35 9.93
CA VAL A 19 0.00 -0.97 9.53
C VAL A 19 1.53 -0.94 9.37
N CYS A 20 2.04 0.08 8.67
CA CYS A 20 3.47 0.31 8.50
C CYS A 20 4.17 0.51 9.86
N ALA A 21 3.61 1.33 10.75
CA ALA A 21 4.18 1.63 12.08
C ALA A 21 4.26 0.37 12.96
N VAL A 22 3.19 -0.42 12.99
CA VAL A 22 3.16 -1.70 13.72
C VAL A 22 4.15 -2.69 13.12
N GLY A 23 4.26 -2.74 11.79
CA GLY A 23 5.18 -3.61 11.05
C GLY A 23 6.65 -3.36 11.40
N ILE A 24 7.06 -2.09 11.52
CA ILE A 24 8.45 -1.72 11.85
C ILE A 24 8.72 -1.62 13.36
N ARG A 25 7.75 -1.90 14.25
CA ARG A 25 7.91 -1.71 15.71
C ARG A 25 9.08 -2.51 16.31
N LYS A 26 9.45 -3.63 15.67
CA LYS A 26 10.57 -4.50 16.06
C LYS A 26 11.78 -4.35 15.11
N GLY A 27 11.84 -3.25 14.38
CA GLY A 27 12.84 -2.97 13.35
C GLY A 27 12.34 -3.26 11.93
N ALA A 28 13.02 -2.65 10.94
CA ALA A 28 12.65 -2.72 9.53
C ALA A 28 12.89 -4.10 8.87
N VAL A 29 13.67 -4.98 9.51
CA VAL A 29 13.97 -6.34 9.00
C VAL A 29 12.71 -7.16 8.76
N GLY A 30 11.68 -7.01 9.60
CA GLY A 30 10.40 -7.71 9.44
C GLY A 30 9.66 -7.35 8.15
N MET A 31 9.91 -6.14 7.65
CA MET A 31 9.28 -5.53 6.47
C MET A 31 10.21 -5.54 5.24
N VAL A 32 11.34 -6.27 5.27
CA VAL A 32 12.33 -6.29 4.18
C VAL A 32 11.73 -6.73 2.84
N HIS A 33 10.61 -7.46 2.85
CA HIS A 33 9.89 -7.86 1.63
C HIS A 33 9.31 -6.67 0.85
N LEU A 34 9.26 -5.48 1.43
CA LEU A 34 8.89 -4.23 0.75
C LEU A 34 10.07 -3.54 0.05
N TYR A 35 11.31 -3.99 0.29
CA TYR A 35 12.51 -3.41 -0.29
C TYR A 35 12.91 -4.10 -1.59
N SER A 36 13.84 -3.50 -2.33
CA SER A 36 14.42 -4.08 -3.55
C SER A 36 15.09 -5.43 -3.29
N GLN A 37 15.26 -6.22 -4.35
CA GLN A 37 15.95 -7.52 -4.26
C GLN A 37 17.37 -7.39 -3.72
N GLU A 38 18.10 -6.33 -4.09
CA GLU A 38 19.45 -6.05 -3.58
C GLU A 38 19.49 -5.90 -2.05
N VAL A 39 18.52 -5.19 -1.47
CA VAL A 39 18.41 -5.05 -0.01
C VAL A 39 18.00 -6.37 0.64
N GLN A 40 17.10 -7.13 0.01
CA GLN A 40 16.69 -8.45 0.50
C GLN A 40 17.89 -9.41 0.53
N GLU A 41 18.66 -9.48 -0.54
CA GLU A 41 19.87 -10.30 -0.65
C GLU A 41 20.92 -9.88 0.37
N ARG A 42 21.17 -8.58 0.53
CA ARG A 42 22.08 -8.06 1.56
C ARG A 42 21.65 -8.49 2.97
N CYS A 43 20.36 -8.44 3.28
CA CYS A 43 19.84 -8.88 4.57
C CYS A 43 19.99 -10.40 4.79
N VAL A 44 19.90 -11.20 3.73
CA VAL A 44 20.14 -12.64 3.79
C VAL A 44 21.62 -12.93 4.01
N THR A 45 22.52 -12.26 3.27
CA THR A 45 23.98 -12.38 3.42
C THR A 45 24.47 -11.95 4.80
N LEU A 46 23.85 -10.93 5.40
CA LEU A 46 24.13 -10.48 6.77
C LEU A 46 23.53 -11.40 7.86
N GLY A 47 22.84 -12.47 7.48
CA GLY A 47 22.20 -13.41 8.43
C GLY A 47 21.01 -12.82 9.19
N LEU A 48 20.48 -11.66 8.78
CA LEU A 48 19.35 -11.00 9.45
C LEU A 48 18.03 -11.71 9.17
N THR A 49 17.91 -12.41 8.04
CA THR A 49 16.70 -13.12 7.62
C THR A 49 17.03 -14.19 6.56
N THR A 50 16.01 -14.93 6.10
CA THR A 50 16.14 -15.92 5.02
C THR A 50 15.10 -15.66 3.94
N HIS A 51 15.36 -16.06 2.69
CA HIS A 51 14.37 -15.92 1.60
C HIS A 51 13.01 -16.57 1.93
N ALA A 52 13.03 -17.72 2.62
CA ALA A 52 11.82 -18.39 3.09
C ALA A 52 11.02 -17.52 4.08
N LYS A 53 11.72 -16.87 5.02
CA LYS A 53 11.10 -15.97 6.00
C LYS A 53 10.57 -14.68 5.34
N ILE A 54 11.32 -14.11 4.41
CA ILE A 54 10.87 -12.94 3.62
C ILE A 54 9.57 -13.28 2.88
N LYS A 55 9.54 -14.40 2.15
CA LYS A 55 8.35 -14.83 1.38
C LYS A 55 7.15 -15.10 2.30
N ARG A 56 7.38 -15.76 3.44
CA ARG A 56 6.33 -16.02 4.43
C ARG A 56 5.76 -14.73 5.00
N ASN A 57 6.61 -13.78 5.39
CA ASN A 57 6.17 -12.48 5.92
C ASN A 57 5.40 -11.70 4.85
N ALA A 58 5.88 -11.68 3.60
CA ALA A 58 5.20 -11.03 2.49
C ALA A 58 3.80 -11.62 2.26
N LEU A 59 3.66 -12.96 2.34
CA LEU A 59 2.39 -13.64 2.16
C LEU A 59 1.42 -13.32 3.30
N ILE A 60 1.88 -13.38 4.55
CA ILE A 60 1.06 -13.03 5.73
C ILE A 60 0.61 -11.57 5.63
N PHE A 61 1.53 -10.66 5.31
CA PHE A 61 1.21 -9.24 5.14
C PHE A 61 0.13 -9.03 4.08
N LYS A 62 0.27 -9.66 2.91
CA LYS A 62 -0.74 -9.59 1.84
C LYS A 62 -2.07 -10.21 2.26
N ALA A 63 -2.04 -11.36 2.93
CA ALA A 63 -3.24 -12.08 3.37
C ALA A 63 -4.05 -11.31 4.42
N VAL A 64 -3.41 -10.43 5.21
CA VAL A 64 -4.10 -9.59 6.19
C VAL A 64 -4.48 -8.23 5.60
N CYS A 65 -3.52 -7.53 4.98
CA CYS A 65 -3.73 -6.14 4.56
C CYS A 65 -4.62 -6.03 3.32
N VAL A 66 -4.50 -6.93 2.35
CA VAL A 66 -5.28 -6.83 1.11
C VAL A 66 -6.78 -7.03 1.37
N PRO A 67 -7.22 -8.09 2.08
CA PRO A 67 -8.65 -8.22 2.42
C PRO A 67 -9.14 -7.06 3.29
N GLY A 68 -8.32 -6.58 4.23
CA GLY A 68 -8.67 -5.42 5.06
C GLY A 68 -8.92 -4.15 4.25
N TYR A 69 -8.05 -3.84 3.28
CA TYR A 69 -8.22 -2.67 2.41
C TYR A 69 -9.41 -2.81 1.47
N ILE A 70 -9.60 -4.00 0.88
CA ILE A 70 -10.77 -4.27 0.04
C ILE A 70 -12.05 -4.11 0.87
N ALA A 71 -12.13 -4.72 2.06
CA ALA A 71 -13.29 -4.60 2.92
C ALA A 71 -13.58 -3.14 3.30
N TYR A 72 -12.54 -2.38 3.67
CA TYR A 72 -12.69 -0.96 4.02
C TYR A 72 -13.28 -0.16 2.86
N VAL A 73 -12.70 -0.24 1.66
CA VAL A 73 -13.17 0.57 0.52
C VAL A 73 -14.58 0.16 0.08
N LEU A 74 -14.91 -1.13 0.14
CA LEU A 74 -16.25 -1.62 -0.21
C LEU A 74 -17.30 -1.15 0.79
N VAL A 75 -17.01 -1.18 2.10
CA VAL A 75 -17.91 -0.67 3.14
C VAL A 75 -18.13 0.83 2.96
N CYS A 76 -17.08 1.62 2.76
CA CYS A 76 -17.20 3.06 2.51
C CYS A 76 -18.10 3.36 1.29
N VAL A 77 -17.80 2.74 0.15
CA VAL A 77 -18.46 3.07 -1.12
C VAL A 77 -19.89 2.55 -1.18
N TYR A 78 -20.15 1.31 -0.78
CA TYR A 78 -21.44 0.67 -1.00
C TYR A 78 -22.34 0.69 0.24
N ALA A 79 -21.79 0.54 1.44
CA ALA A 79 -22.60 0.52 2.67
C ALA A 79 -22.83 1.92 3.24
N LEU A 80 -21.80 2.77 3.29
CA LEU A 80 -21.91 4.12 3.87
C LEU A 80 -22.39 5.16 2.85
N ASN A 81 -21.79 5.17 1.66
CA ASN A 81 -22.13 6.12 0.60
C ASN A 81 -23.31 5.67 -0.28
N GLY A 82 -23.70 4.40 -0.19
CA GLY A 82 -24.84 3.85 -0.93
C GLY A 82 -24.68 3.90 -2.45
N ALA A 83 -23.45 3.81 -2.97
CA ALA A 83 -23.17 3.92 -4.39
C ALA A 83 -23.96 2.87 -5.20
N LYS A 84 -24.69 3.33 -6.24
CA LYS A 84 -25.48 2.48 -7.13
C LYS A 84 -24.93 2.48 -8.55
N GLY A 85 -24.74 1.28 -9.09
CA GLY A 85 -24.20 1.06 -10.43
C GLY A 85 -22.69 1.30 -10.57
N PHE A 86 -22.18 1.06 -11.78
CA PHE A 86 -20.74 1.06 -12.05
C PHE A 86 -20.10 2.41 -11.80
N VAL A 87 -20.64 3.46 -12.41
CA VAL A 87 -19.99 4.78 -12.47
C VAL A 87 -19.78 5.31 -11.06
N GLN A 88 -20.81 5.25 -10.21
CA GLN A 88 -20.75 5.72 -8.83
C GLN A 88 -19.74 4.93 -7.99
N GLY A 89 -19.74 3.61 -8.08
CA GLY A 89 -18.76 2.77 -7.38
C GLY A 89 -17.33 3.01 -7.87
N PHE A 90 -17.15 3.05 -9.18
CA PHE A 90 -15.84 3.22 -9.83
C PHE A 90 -15.16 4.52 -9.42
N TRP A 91 -15.82 5.67 -9.56
CA TRP A 91 -15.17 6.94 -9.27
C TRP A 91 -14.85 7.10 -7.78
N GLN A 92 -15.72 6.61 -6.89
CA GLN A 92 -15.47 6.67 -5.44
C GLN A 92 -14.29 5.78 -5.04
N LEU A 93 -14.26 4.53 -5.54
CA LEU A 93 -13.12 3.62 -5.34
C LEU A 93 -11.82 4.24 -5.88
N LEU A 94 -11.87 4.82 -7.08
CA LEU A 94 -10.71 5.45 -7.70
C LEU A 94 -10.17 6.62 -6.85
N VAL A 95 -11.05 7.48 -6.32
CA VAL A 95 -10.65 8.61 -5.46
C VAL A 95 -10.04 8.11 -4.15
N ILE A 96 -10.69 7.17 -3.45
CA ILE A 96 -10.19 6.63 -2.17
C ILE A 96 -8.79 6.01 -2.35
N LEU A 97 -8.64 5.15 -3.37
CA LEU A 97 -7.37 4.51 -3.67
C LEU A 97 -6.29 5.52 -4.10
N SER A 98 -6.66 6.53 -4.89
CA SER A 98 -5.74 7.60 -5.30
C SER A 98 -5.24 8.41 -4.12
N VAL A 99 -6.12 8.79 -3.18
CA VAL A 99 -5.73 9.52 -1.96
C VAL A 99 -4.75 8.70 -1.13
N MET A 100 -5.06 7.43 -0.88
CA MET A 100 -4.16 6.51 -0.17
C MET A 100 -2.80 6.42 -0.86
N ASN A 101 -2.76 6.29 -2.19
CA ASN A 101 -1.52 6.21 -2.95
C ASN A 101 -0.70 7.51 -2.89
N LEU A 102 -1.34 8.67 -2.86
CA LEU A 102 -0.63 9.94 -2.66
C LEU A 102 0.00 9.98 -1.26
N ILE A 103 -0.72 9.53 -0.22
CA ILE A 103 -0.19 9.42 1.14
C ILE A 103 0.99 8.45 1.19
N ASP A 104 0.85 7.25 0.66
CA ASP A 104 1.93 6.26 0.58
C ASP A 104 3.17 6.86 -0.07
N ARG A 105 2.98 7.55 -1.20
CA ARG A 105 4.08 8.04 -2.01
C ARG A 105 4.82 9.24 -1.41
N PHE A 106 4.08 10.22 -0.89
CA PHE A 106 4.70 11.44 -0.37
C PHE A 106 5.08 11.29 1.10
N LEU A 107 4.19 10.72 1.91
CA LEU A 107 4.39 10.61 3.35
C LEU A 107 5.24 9.38 3.70
N ILE A 108 4.88 8.19 3.21
CA ILE A 108 5.59 6.95 3.59
C ILE A 108 6.89 6.83 2.79
N ASP A 109 6.83 6.69 1.48
CA ASP A 109 8.00 6.52 0.61
C ASP A 109 8.91 7.77 0.62
N GLY A 110 8.31 8.96 0.51
CA GLY A 110 9.05 10.22 0.36
C GLY A 110 9.66 10.71 1.66
N TYR A 111 8.82 10.98 2.65
CA TYR A 111 9.25 11.55 3.93
C TYR A 111 9.75 10.48 4.89
N TRP A 112 8.92 9.49 5.22
CA TRP A 112 9.22 8.57 6.33
C TRP A 112 10.36 7.60 6.00
N VAL A 113 10.32 6.94 4.85
CA VAL A 113 11.38 6.03 4.39
C VAL A 113 12.62 6.82 3.94
N GLY A 114 12.41 7.93 3.23
CA GLY A 114 13.50 8.73 2.64
C GLY A 114 14.28 9.60 3.62
N HIS A 115 13.63 10.14 4.66
CA HIS A 115 14.22 11.16 5.54
C HIS A 115 14.33 10.72 7.01
N THR A 116 13.82 9.54 7.38
CA THR A 116 13.95 9.04 8.76
C THR A 116 14.74 7.74 8.84
N ASN A 117 15.31 7.47 10.02
CA ASN A 117 16.05 6.24 10.27
C ASN A 117 15.15 5.05 10.64
N ALA A 118 13.84 5.25 10.77
CA ALA A 118 12.89 4.21 11.19
C ALA A 118 12.87 2.99 10.24
N TRP A 119 13.15 3.25 8.96
CA TRP A 119 13.19 2.25 7.88
C TRP A 119 14.62 1.87 7.49
N THR A 120 15.62 2.20 8.31
CA THR A 120 17.01 1.82 8.02
C THR A 120 17.29 0.44 8.57
N ILE A 121 17.77 -0.47 7.72
CA ILE A 121 18.24 -1.79 8.15
C ILE A 121 19.76 -1.70 8.35
N PRO A 122 20.30 -2.04 9.53
CA PRO A 122 21.75 -2.03 9.77
C PRO A 122 22.52 -2.82 8.72
N GLY A 123 23.59 -2.23 8.16
CA GLY A 123 24.42 -2.87 7.13
C GLY A 123 23.91 -2.76 5.70
N THR A 124 22.82 -2.00 5.48
CA THR A 124 22.27 -1.68 4.15
C THR A 124 22.23 -0.16 3.86
N GLU A 125 22.84 0.66 4.71
CA GLU A 125 22.79 2.13 4.62
C GLU A 125 23.37 2.66 3.30
N ASN A 126 24.36 1.96 2.74
CA ASN A 126 24.99 2.26 1.46
C ASN A 126 24.07 2.02 0.25
N LEU A 127 22.94 1.34 0.44
CA LEU A 127 21.92 1.13 -0.60
C LEU A 127 20.85 2.23 -0.60
N LYS A 128 21.02 3.28 0.23
CA LYS A 128 20.14 4.45 0.19
C LYS A 128 20.47 5.32 -1.04
N PRO A 129 19.46 5.90 -1.70
CA PRO A 129 18.03 5.78 -1.41
C PRO A 129 17.48 4.42 -1.86
N TYR A 130 16.75 3.73 -0.95
CA TYR A 130 16.16 2.42 -1.23
C TYR A 130 15.12 2.44 -2.37
N ILE A 131 14.62 3.62 -2.73
CA ILE A 131 13.66 3.83 -3.82
C ILE A 131 14.35 4.68 -4.90
N THR A 132 14.66 4.05 -6.02
CA THR A 132 15.31 4.75 -7.14
C THR A 132 14.33 5.62 -7.93
N ALA A 133 14.84 6.55 -8.75
CA ALA A 133 14.00 7.35 -9.64
C ALA A 133 13.20 6.49 -10.64
N LYS A 134 13.77 5.36 -11.10
CA LYS A 134 13.08 4.40 -11.98
C LYS A 134 11.93 3.69 -11.24
N ASP A 135 12.14 3.33 -9.97
CA ASP A 135 11.09 2.73 -9.15
C ASP A 135 9.97 3.73 -8.88
N LYS A 136 10.31 5.02 -8.68
CA LYS A 136 9.31 6.09 -8.64
C LYS A 136 8.54 6.18 -9.96
N GLN A 137 9.17 6.13 -11.12
CA GLN A 137 8.41 6.17 -12.39
C GLN A 137 7.46 4.97 -12.53
N LYS A 138 7.93 3.75 -12.25
CA LYS A 138 7.09 2.54 -12.28
C LYS A 138 5.94 2.63 -11.29
N LYS A 139 6.21 3.01 -10.04
CA LYS A 139 5.18 3.21 -9.01
C LYS A 139 4.16 4.26 -9.46
N TRP A 140 4.52 5.25 -10.27
CA TRP A 140 3.58 6.28 -10.76
C TRP A 140 2.63 5.67 -11.78
N LEU A 141 3.17 4.92 -12.75
CA LEU A 141 2.38 4.25 -13.77
C LEU A 141 1.43 3.21 -13.17
N PHE A 142 1.94 2.34 -12.29
CA PHE A 142 1.10 1.39 -11.55
C PHE A 142 0.12 2.12 -10.63
N GLY A 143 0.55 3.25 -10.07
CA GLY A 143 -0.24 4.10 -9.18
C GLY A 143 -1.47 4.73 -9.85
N THR A 144 -1.42 5.00 -11.15
CA THR A 144 -2.55 5.56 -11.89
C THR A 144 -3.32 4.48 -12.65
N VAL A 145 -2.64 3.72 -13.50
CA VAL A 145 -3.30 2.75 -14.38
C VAL A 145 -3.74 1.51 -13.61
N GLY A 146 -2.88 1.01 -12.71
CA GLY A 146 -3.18 -0.18 -11.91
C GLY A 146 -4.35 0.05 -10.95
N MET A 147 -4.39 1.21 -10.29
CA MET A 147 -5.51 1.57 -9.41
C MET A 147 -6.82 1.77 -10.16
N ALA A 148 -6.79 2.39 -11.35
CA ALA A 148 -7.97 2.46 -12.21
C ALA A 148 -8.47 1.06 -12.59
N GLY A 149 -7.56 0.14 -12.94
CA GLY A 149 -7.92 -1.26 -13.21
C GLY A 149 -8.56 -1.95 -12.01
N ILE A 150 -7.97 -1.82 -10.82
CA ILE A 150 -8.52 -2.42 -9.58
C ILE A 150 -9.89 -1.83 -9.25
N ALA A 151 -10.03 -0.50 -9.31
CA ALA A 151 -11.30 0.18 -9.07
C ALA A 151 -12.39 -0.29 -10.04
N ALA A 152 -12.05 -0.45 -11.33
CA ALA A 152 -12.97 -0.95 -12.35
C ALA A 152 -13.40 -2.40 -12.06
N VAL A 153 -12.46 -3.30 -11.77
CA VAL A 153 -12.75 -4.70 -11.45
C VAL A 153 -13.65 -4.79 -10.21
N LEU A 154 -13.30 -4.08 -9.13
CA LEU A 154 -14.11 -4.06 -7.91
C LEU A 154 -15.51 -3.50 -8.18
N ALA A 155 -15.63 -2.42 -8.96
CA ALA A 155 -16.93 -1.85 -9.29
C ALA A 155 -17.82 -2.80 -10.12
N VAL A 156 -17.24 -3.54 -11.06
CA VAL A 156 -17.96 -4.57 -11.85
C VAL A 156 -18.40 -5.72 -10.95
N LEU A 157 -17.51 -6.24 -10.10
CA LEU A 157 -17.84 -7.33 -9.18
C LEU A 157 -18.99 -6.92 -8.26
N MET A 158 -18.89 -5.75 -7.62
CA MET A 158 -19.92 -5.27 -6.72
C MET A 158 -21.23 -4.99 -7.44
N MET A 159 -21.18 -4.56 -8.70
CA MET A 159 -22.40 -4.49 -9.50
C MET A 159 -23.05 -5.86 -9.59
N ALA A 160 -22.31 -6.89 -10.02
CA ALA A 160 -22.86 -8.24 -10.20
C ALA A 160 -23.33 -8.90 -8.90
N PHE A 161 -22.82 -8.49 -7.73
CA PHE A 161 -23.21 -9.04 -6.44
C PHE A 161 -24.34 -8.28 -5.75
N ILE A 162 -24.48 -6.98 -5.98
CA ILE A 162 -25.49 -6.12 -5.33
C ILE A 162 -26.73 -5.93 -6.22
N TYR A 163 -26.56 -5.94 -7.55
CA TYR A 163 -27.59 -5.65 -8.54
C TYR A 163 -27.75 -6.79 -9.54
#